data_AF-A0A958VL33-F1
#
_entry.id   AF-A0A958VL33-F1
#
_cell.length_a   1.000
_cell.length_b   1.000
_cell.length_c   1.000
_cell.angle_alpha   90.00
_cell.angle_beta   90.00
_cell.angle_gamma   90.00
#
_symmetry.space_group_name_H-M   'P 1'
#
loop_
_entity.id
_entity.type
_entity.pdbx_description
1 polymer ?
#
loop_
_entity_poly.entity_id
_entity_poly.type
_entity_poly.pdbx_seq_one_letter_code
_entity_poly.pdbx_strand_id
1 'polypeptide(L)'
;MITELTAPDIVLTDKFFALASPEDVADLLELKSYAFLQHLIFILPSSKRYKEFVIPKRRGGKRYLLEPSPNLKIVQKKLSYVLQLVYKPKRSVHGYVNGRSIVTNAIQHVGRRYLLNIDLEDFFPSIHFGRVRGMFMSYPYNFNGRVATTLAQICSLRNCLPQGAPTSPIISNMVCAKLDSELQKLAKQHRCYYTRYADDLTFSTSIKQFPTALAVSIVEGKRLRVEAGNELSEVINRNGFTINVKKIRLQKHSQRQEVTNLTTNEFVNVNRKFIRQIRAMLHAWRKFGYVAAEIEFRNEYNKKPPNKPYKKQPSFKNVIKGKIEFVQMVRGKNDRIFIMLNNQAAQLERIQNIEPYQFQILEDEDHEIVSLIASGETEWVEFKEGACLDPHTGENNKKNMSHKILRAVASLINSKVEGRVLIGIKDNGAITGVEREYALADPSKVNWDGYELYLTNFLNDSLSIENAHNFFKISRHAINDKIVCCISTRMADKPVLVHEKLYIRSGNQSKEIKGTEKVDFILKWATSS
;
A
#
# COMPACT_ATOMS: atom_id res chain seq x y z
N MET A 1 -0.92 -33.45 -8.44
CA MET A 1 -2.34 -33.51 -8.03
C MET A 1 -3.04 -32.38 -8.74
N ILE A 2 -4.17 -32.63 -9.39
CA ILE A 2 -4.99 -31.54 -9.96
C ILE A 2 -5.40 -30.62 -8.80
N THR A 3 -5.11 -29.33 -8.93
CA THR A 3 -5.24 -28.37 -7.82
C THR A 3 -6.67 -27.90 -7.59
N GLU A 4 -7.51 -28.04 -8.62
CA GLU A 4 -8.91 -27.60 -8.63
C GLU A 4 -9.83 -28.80 -8.86
N LEU A 5 -11.13 -28.60 -8.62
CA LEU A 5 -12.16 -29.61 -8.91
C LEU A 5 -12.59 -29.44 -10.38
N THR A 6 -12.76 -30.55 -11.09
CA THR A 6 -13.18 -30.59 -12.49
C THR A 6 -14.68 -30.82 -12.66
N ALA A 7 -15.31 -31.48 -11.69
CA ALA A 7 -16.75 -31.72 -11.73
C ALA A 7 -17.58 -30.42 -11.57
N PRO A 8 -18.72 -30.29 -12.27
CA PRO A 8 -19.63 -29.14 -12.10
C PRO A 8 -20.21 -29.04 -10.68
N ASP A 9 -20.57 -27.83 -10.26
CA ASP A 9 -21.09 -27.53 -8.90
C ASP A 9 -22.29 -28.38 -8.50
N ILE A 10 -23.22 -28.67 -9.42
CA ILE A 10 -24.38 -29.52 -9.16
C ILE A 10 -23.95 -30.96 -8.84
N VAL A 11 -23.01 -31.51 -9.62
CA VAL A 11 -22.47 -32.85 -9.41
C VAL A 11 -21.72 -32.95 -8.10
N LEU A 12 -20.93 -31.92 -7.75
CA LEU A 12 -20.22 -31.85 -6.47
C LEU A 12 -21.19 -31.81 -5.28
N THR A 13 -22.27 -31.06 -5.42
CA THR A 13 -23.33 -30.95 -4.39
C THR A 13 -24.01 -32.30 -4.17
N ASP A 14 -24.42 -32.96 -5.26
CA ASP A 14 -25.09 -34.26 -5.19
C ASP A 14 -24.16 -35.34 -4.61
N LYS A 15 -22.91 -35.40 -5.08
CA LYS A 15 -21.88 -36.31 -4.53
C LYS A 15 -21.66 -36.07 -3.04
N PHE A 16 -21.65 -34.82 -2.59
CA PHE A 16 -21.48 -34.52 -1.17
C PHE A 16 -22.63 -35.07 -0.32
N PHE A 17 -23.88 -34.90 -0.75
CA PHE A 17 -25.02 -35.44 0.01
C PHE A 17 -25.15 -36.96 -0.10
N ALA A 18 -24.52 -37.59 -1.09
CA ALA A 18 -24.50 -39.04 -1.29
C ALA A 18 -23.34 -39.78 -0.58
N LEU A 19 -22.47 -39.08 0.16
CA LEU A 19 -21.30 -39.69 0.82
C LEU A 19 -21.73 -40.80 1.80
N ALA A 20 -21.30 -42.04 1.52
CA ALA A 20 -21.58 -43.22 2.34
C ALA A 20 -20.30 -43.85 2.92
N SER A 21 -19.14 -43.59 2.34
CA SER A 21 -17.86 -44.17 2.71
C SER A 21 -16.70 -43.15 2.71
N PRO A 22 -15.59 -43.42 3.41
CA PRO A 22 -14.36 -42.63 3.28
C PRO A 22 -13.80 -42.56 1.86
N GLU A 23 -14.02 -43.60 1.05
CA GLU A 23 -13.67 -43.67 -0.36
C GLU A 23 -14.43 -42.62 -1.17
N ASP A 24 -15.73 -42.45 -0.93
CA ASP A 24 -16.53 -41.41 -1.59
C ASP A 24 -15.99 -39.99 -1.29
N VAL A 25 -15.39 -39.77 -0.11
CA VAL A 25 -14.75 -38.48 0.24
C VAL A 25 -13.51 -38.24 -0.63
N ALA A 26 -12.72 -39.28 -0.89
CA ALA A 26 -11.56 -39.17 -1.77
C ALA A 26 -12.00 -38.90 -3.22
N ASP A 27 -13.06 -39.55 -3.67
CA ASP A 27 -13.63 -39.40 -5.01
C ASP A 27 -14.29 -38.03 -5.22
N LEU A 28 -15.03 -37.53 -4.23
CA LEU A 28 -15.58 -36.17 -4.21
C LEU A 28 -14.48 -35.11 -4.38
N LEU A 29 -13.30 -35.36 -3.79
CA LEU A 29 -12.16 -34.45 -3.84
C LEU A 29 -11.23 -34.72 -5.04
N GLU A 30 -11.61 -35.65 -5.92
CA GLU A 30 -10.87 -36.07 -7.12
C GLU A 30 -9.42 -36.44 -6.78
N LEU A 31 -9.26 -37.25 -5.72
CA LEU A 31 -7.97 -37.77 -5.30
C LEU A 31 -7.70 -39.12 -5.95
N LYS A 32 -6.43 -39.52 -6.01
CA LYS A 32 -6.03 -40.79 -6.64
C LYS A 32 -6.61 -42.02 -5.94
N SER A 33 -6.78 -41.96 -4.61
CA SER A 33 -7.33 -43.04 -3.79
C SER A 33 -7.59 -42.56 -2.37
N TYR A 34 -8.41 -43.30 -1.63
CA TYR A 34 -8.57 -43.11 -0.19
C TYR A 34 -7.27 -43.35 0.58
N ALA A 35 -6.43 -44.31 0.17
CA ALA A 35 -5.13 -44.55 0.80
C ALA A 35 -4.22 -43.30 0.75
N PHE A 36 -4.27 -42.55 -0.35
CA PHE A 36 -3.55 -41.28 -0.47
C PHE A 36 -4.11 -40.21 0.49
N LEU A 37 -5.44 -40.10 0.61
CA LEU A 37 -6.07 -39.20 1.58
C LEU A 37 -5.71 -39.58 3.02
N GLN A 38 -5.81 -40.86 3.37
CA GLN A 38 -5.44 -41.40 4.68
C GLN A 38 -3.98 -41.12 5.02
N HIS A 39 -3.09 -41.24 4.04
CA HIS A 39 -1.69 -40.86 4.21
C HIS A 39 -1.55 -39.39 4.62
N LEU A 40 -2.28 -38.49 3.94
CA LEU A 40 -2.22 -37.05 4.21
C LEU A 40 -2.81 -36.62 5.55
N ILE A 41 -3.86 -37.28 6.05
CA ILE A 41 -4.61 -36.81 7.22
C ILE A 41 -4.34 -37.63 8.49
N PHE A 42 -3.82 -38.85 8.36
CA PHE A 42 -3.61 -39.77 9.48
C PHE A 42 -2.17 -40.27 9.59
N ILE A 43 -1.59 -40.83 8.52
CA ILE A 43 -0.25 -41.46 8.58
C ILE A 43 0.85 -40.41 8.70
N LEU A 44 0.75 -39.29 7.97
CA LEU A 44 1.77 -38.24 8.04
C LEU A 44 1.81 -37.59 9.44
N PRO A 45 3.00 -37.50 10.06
CA PRO A 45 3.17 -36.82 11.34
C PRO A 45 2.69 -35.38 11.26
N SER A 46 2.11 -34.86 12.35
CA SER A 46 1.59 -33.49 12.40
C SER A 46 2.61 -32.42 12.00
N SER A 47 3.89 -32.63 12.30
CA SER A 47 5.00 -31.74 11.93
C SER A 47 5.27 -31.67 10.42
N LYS A 48 4.90 -32.72 9.66
CA LYS A 48 4.95 -32.75 8.19
C LYS A 48 3.65 -32.27 7.55
N ARG A 49 2.54 -32.31 8.28
CA ARG A 49 1.22 -31.83 7.82
C ARG A 49 1.08 -30.31 7.93
N TYR A 50 1.69 -29.70 8.95
CA TYR A 50 1.62 -28.26 9.18
C TYR A 50 2.95 -27.66 9.58
N LYS A 51 3.23 -26.48 9.04
CA LYS A 51 4.30 -25.60 9.48
C LYS A 51 3.74 -24.52 10.39
N GLU A 52 4.29 -24.45 11.60
CA GLU A 52 3.94 -23.41 12.56
C GLU A 52 4.82 -22.17 12.35
N PHE A 53 4.22 -20.98 12.40
CA PHE A 53 4.95 -19.72 12.39
C PHE A 53 4.23 -18.65 13.20
N VAL A 54 5.00 -17.68 13.71
CA VAL A 54 4.49 -16.66 14.63
C VAL A 54 4.43 -15.30 13.95
N ILE A 55 3.33 -14.58 14.11
CA ILE A 55 3.21 -13.16 13.75
C ILE A 55 2.83 -12.32 14.97
N PRO A 56 3.30 -11.06 15.08
CA PRO A 56 2.90 -10.18 16.16
C PRO A 56 1.43 -9.76 16.00
N LYS A 57 0.67 -9.75 17.11
CA LYS A 57 -0.67 -9.15 17.14
C LYS A 57 -0.56 -7.63 17.14
N ARG A 58 -1.57 -6.95 16.56
CA ARG A 58 -1.63 -5.48 16.46
C ARG A 58 -1.60 -4.75 17.82
N ARG A 59 -2.08 -5.39 18.88
CA ARG A 59 -2.13 -4.83 20.25
C ARG A 59 -1.09 -5.49 21.19
N GLY A 60 -0.02 -6.05 20.64
CA GLY A 60 0.97 -6.82 21.39
C GLY A 60 0.58 -8.30 21.56
N GLY A 61 1.58 -9.13 21.86
CA GLY A 61 1.45 -10.59 21.93
C GLY A 61 1.73 -11.32 20.60
N LYS A 62 1.74 -12.64 20.66
CA LYS A 62 2.04 -13.55 19.54
C LYS A 62 0.76 -14.17 18.98
N ARG A 63 0.68 -14.35 17.67
CA ARG A 63 -0.33 -15.18 16.98
C ARG A 63 0.40 -16.32 16.30
N TYR A 64 0.13 -17.54 16.76
CA TYR A 64 0.62 -18.77 16.15
C TYR A 64 -0.29 -19.10 14.97
N LEU A 65 0.30 -19.24 13.78
CA LEU A 65 -0.38 -19.63 12.56
C LEU A 65 0.14 -20.97 12.10
N LEU A 66 -0.76 -21.76 11.52
CA LEU A 66 -0.50 -23.12 11.08
C LEU A 66 -0.77 -23.18 9.57
N GLU A 67 0.30 -23.23 8.78
CA GLU A 67 0.20 -23.40 7.33
C GLU A 67 0.21 -24.89 6.97
N PRO A 68 -0.83 -25.41 6.29
CA PRO A 68 -0.86 -26.79 5.84
C PRO A 68 0.18 -27.05 4.74
N SER A 69 0.68 -28.28 4.67
CA SER A 69 1.56 -28.74 3.59
C SER A 69 0.86 -28.59 2.23
N PRO A 70 1.60 -28.42 1.11
CA PRO A 70 1.01 -28.13 -0.19
C PRO A 70 -0.11 -29.09 -0.61
N ASN A 71 0.09 -30.40 -0.44
CA ASN A 71 -0.93 -31.41 -0.77
C ASN A 71 -2.16 -31.33 0.14
N LEU A 72 -1.97 -31.18 1.46
CA LEU A 72 -3.09 -31.02 2.39
C LEU A 72 -3.86 -29.72 2.13
N LYS A 73 -3.15 -28.65 1.77
CA LYS A 73 -3.73 -27.36 1.38
C LYS A 73 -4.63 -27.48 0.15
N ILE A 74 -4.24 -28.29 -0.84
CA ILE A 74 -5.07 -28.59 -2.01
C ILE A 74 -6.35 -29.32 -1.59
N VAL A 75 -6.23 -30.42 -0.83
CA VAL A 75 -7.38 -31.19 -0.31
C VAL A 75 -8.34 -30.28 0.46
N GLN A 76 -7.81 -29.43 1.36
CA GLN A 76 -8.60 -28.48 2.14
C GLN A 76 -9.24 -27.39 1.29
N LYS A 77 -8.59 -26.91 0.23
CA LYS A 77 -9.21 -25.95 -0.70
C LYS A 77 -10.38 -26.58 -1.45
N LYS A 78 -10.20 -27.80 -1.98
CA LYS A 78 -11.26 -28.55 -2.66
C LYS A 78 -12.45 -28.78 -1.73
N LEU A 79 -12.20 -29.26 -0.51
CA LEU A 79 -13.28 -29.44 0.47
C LEU A 79 -13.93 -28.11 0.86
N SER A 80 -13.16 -27.05 1.07
CA SER A 80 -13.70 -25.72 1.38
C SER A 80 -14.61 -25.19 0.28
N TYR A 81 -14.29 -25.47 -0.99
CA TYR A 81 -15.14 -25.14 -2.13
C TYR A 81 -16.48 -25.90 -2.07
N VAL A 82 -16.45 -27.23 -1.95
CA VAL A 82 -17.67 -28.06 -1.83
C VAL A 82 -18.53 -27.62 -0.65
N LEU A 83 -17.90 -27.34 0.51
CA LEU A 83 -18.62 -26.88 1.69
C LEU A 83 -19.32 -25.53 1.49
N GLN A 84 -18.77 -24.64 0.65
CA GLN A 84 -19.42 -23.37 0.29
C GLN A 84 -20.65 -23.58 -0.61
N LEU A 85 -20.68 -24.63 -1.43
CA LEU A 85 -21.84 -24.97 -2.26
C LEU A 85 -23.02 -25.47 -1.41
N VAL A 86 -22.73 -26.31 -0.40
CA VAL A 86 -23.77 -26.99 0.40
C VAL A 86 -24.20 -26.20 1.64
N TYR A 87 -23.38 -25.26 2.11
CA TYR A 87 -23.70 -24.46 3.28
C TYR A 87 -24.59 -23.26 2.94
N LYS A 88 -25.73 -23.14 3.62
CA LYS A 88 -26.64 -22.00 3.51
C LYS A 88 -26.47 -21.06 4.71
N PRO A 89 -25.68 -19.96 4.60
CA PRO A 89 -25.42 -19.06 5.71
C PRO A 89 -26.66 -18.25 6.12
N LYS A 90 -26.95 -18.20 7.42
CA LYS A 90 -27.97 -17.30 7.99
C LYS A 90 -27.67 -15.84 7.65
N ARG A 91 -28.70 -15.01 7.46
CA ARG A 91 -28.55 -13.59 7.07
C ARG A 91 -27.64 -12.76 7.98
N SER A 92 -27.55 -13.11 9.28
CA SER A 92 -26.70 -12.41 10.25
C SER A 92 -25.20 -12.74 10.17
N VAL A 93 -24.77 -13.72 9.36
CA VAL A 93 -23.38 -14.21 9.34
C VAL A 93 -22.58 -13.57 8.21
N HIS A 94 -21.72 -12.59 8.48
CA HIS A 94 -21.00 -11.86 7.43
C HIS A 94 -19.55 -12.31 7.23
N GLY A 95 -18.93 -12.92 8.24
CA GLY A 95 -17.54 -13.39 8.14
C GLY A 95 -17.45 -14.67 7.31
N TYR A 96 -16.47 -14.74 6.41
CA TYR A 96 -16.18 -15.93 5.58
C TYR A 96 -17.34 -16.40 4.70
N VAL A 97 -18.19 -15.48 4.24
CA VAL A 97 -19.31 -15.79 3.34
C VAL A 97 -19.14 -15.02 2.03
N ASN A 98 -19.24 -15.72 0.90
CA ASN A 98 -19.15 -15.10 -0.42
C ASN A 98 -20.25 -14.04 -0.60
N GLY A 99 -19.89 -12.91 -1.19
CA GLY A 99 -20.79 -11.76 -1.35
C GLY A 99 -21.05 -10.95 -0.07
N ARG A 100 -20.45 -11.33 1.07
CA ARG A 100 -20.51 -10.56 2.33
C ARG A 100 -19.15 -9.98 2.67
N SER A 101 -19.19 -8.84 3.36
CA SER A 101 -18.02 -8.06 3.73
C SER A 101 -18.21 -7.34 5.06
N ILE A 102 -17.14 -6.74 5.57
CA ILE A 102 -17.21 -5.83 6.72
C ILE A 102 -18.21 -4.68 6.52
N VAL A 103 -18.45 -4.25 5.28
CA VAL A 103 -19.43 -3.19 4.95
C VAL A 103 -20.85 -3.73 5.10
N THR A 104 -21.14 -4.91 4.53
CA THR A 104 -22.46 -5.55 4.69
C THR A 104 -22.79 -5.89 6.14
N ASN A 105 -21.77 -6.11 6.97
CA ASN A 105 -21.91 -6.30 8.41
C ASN A 105 -22.26 -4.97 9.09
N ALA A 106 -21.42 -3.95 8.87
CA ALA A 106 -21.57 -2.64 9.50
C ALA A 106 -22.89 -1.95 9.16
N ILE A 107 -23.39 -2.08 7.92
CA ILE A 107 -24.62 -1.40 7.48
C ILE A 107 -25.87 -1.80 8.28
N GLN A 108 -25.90 -3.01 8.85
CA GLN A 108 -27.02 -3.47 9.69
C GLN A 108 -27.18 -2.66 10.99
N HIS A 109 -26.10 -2.00 11.41
CA HIS A 109 -25.97 -1.31 12.69
C HIS A 109 -25.88 0.21 12.58
N VAL A 110 -26.14 0.76 11.39
CA VAL A 110 -26.08 2.21 11.16
C VAL A 110 -27.19 2.94 11.92
N GLY A 111 -26.87 4.10 12.52
CA GLY A 111 -27.88 4.98 13.13
C GLY A 111 -28.46 4.48 14.45
N ARG A 112 -27.80 3.53 15.11
CA ARG A 112 -28.36 2.85 16.29
C ARG A 112 -28.00 3.59 17.58
N ARG A 113 -28.94 3.64 18.53
CA ARG A 113 -28.74 4.31 19.82
C ARG A 113 -27.61 3.68 20.64
N TYR A 114 -27.51 2.35 20.57
CA TYR A 114 -26.50 1.56 21.26
C TYR A 114 -25.91 0.49 20.34
N LEU A 115 -24.61 0.23 20.51
CA LEU A 115 -23.87 -0.82 19.84
C LEU A 115 -23.05 -1.62 20.86
N LEU A 116 -23.26 -2.93 20.94
CA LEU A 116 -22.50 -3.86 21.75
C LEU A 116 -21.64 -4.73 20.83
N ASN A 117 -20.32 -4.75 21.07
CA ASN A 117 -19.41 -5.71 20.45
C ASN A 117 -18.90 -6.70 21.50
N ILE A 118 -18.85 -7.96 21.10
CA ILE A 118 -18.31 -9.08 21.87
C ILE A 118 -17.38 -9.86 20.96
N ASP A 119 -16.28 -10.37 21.51
CA ASP A 119 -15.28 -11.21 20.84
C ASP A 119 -15.23 -12.54 21.59
N LEU A 120 -15.10 -13.65 20.88
CA LEU A 120 -15.00 -14.98 21.48
C LEU A 120 -13.53 -15.35 21.73
N GLU A 121 -13.25 -15.94 22.90
CA GLU A 121 -11.91 -16.43 23.22
C GLU A 121 -11.56 -17.67 22.39
N ASP A 122 -10.32 -17.71 21.91
CA ASP A 122 -9.74 -18.85 21.18
C ASP A 122 -10.72 -19.51 20.20
N PHE A 123 -11.35 -18.69 19.36
CA PHE A 123 -12.47 -19.10 18.50
C PHE A 123 -12.19 -20.36 17.67
N PHE A 124 -11.07 -20.44 16.95
CA PHE A 124 -10.73 -21.65 16.19
C PHE A 124 -10.33 -22.82 17.10
N PRO A 125 -9.43 -22.65 18.09
CA PRO A 125 -9.10 -23.73 19.02
C PRO A 125 -10.29 -24.31 19.81
N SER A 126 -11.31 -23.52 20.14
CA SER A 126 -12.51 -23.97 20.85
C SER A 126 -13.45 -24.85 19.99
N ILE A 127 -13.23 -24.89 18.68
CA ILE A 127 -13.93 -25.79 17.77
C ILE A 127 -13.10 -27.07 17.62
N HIS A 128 -13.35 -28.01 18.53
CA HIS A 128 -12.63 -29.27 18.57
C HIS A 128 -13.15 -30.29 17.54
N PHE A 129 -12.36 -31.34 17.28
CA PHE A 129 -12.66 -32.41 16.32
C PHE A 129 -14.08 -32.97 16.48
N GLY A 130 -14.47 -33.28 17.71
CA GLY A 130 -15.80 -33.80 18.04
C GLY A 130 -16.95 -32.89 17.61
N ARG A 131 -16.79 -31.56 17.68
CA ARG A 131 -17.81 -30.60 17.20
C ARG A 131 -17.92 -30.61 15.68
N VAL A 132 -16.79 -30.69 14.98
CA VAL A 132 -16.78 -30.79 13.52
C VAL A 132 -17.42 -32.10 13.06
N ARG A 133 -17.03 -33.23 13.68
CA ARG A 133 -17.62 -34.54 13.42
C ARG A 133 -19.12 -34.56 13.72
N GLY A 134 -19.52 -34.05 14.88
CA GLY A 134 -20.93 -33.98 15.30
C GLY A 134 -21.77 -33.11 14.38
N MET A 135 -21.21 -32.00 13.87
CA MET A 135 -21.87 -31.14 12.87
C MET A 135 -22.17 -31.91 11.58
N PHE A 136 -21.22 -32.69 11.06
CA PHE A 136 -21.42 -33.52 9.87
C PHE A 136 -22.38 -34.70 10.08
N MET A 137 -22.47 -35.22 11.31
CA MET A 137 -23.43 -36.28 11.64
C MET A 137 -24.85 -35.77 11.88
N SER A 138 -25.00 -34.47 12.16
CA SER A 138 -26.30 -33.87 12.46
C SER A 138 -27.03 -33.45 11.18
N TYR A 139 -28.34 -33.24 11.29
CA TYR A 139 -29.11 -32.58 10.23
C TYR A 139 -28.48 -31.22 9.85
N PRO A 140 -28.39 -30.86 8.56
CA PRO A 140 -28.99 -31.54 7.39
C PRO A 140 -28.10 -32.61 6.72
N TYR A 141 -26.90 -32.86 7.24
CA TYR A 141 -25.89 -33.69 6.55
C TYR A 141 -26.05 -35.18 6.86
N ASN A 142 -26.37 -35.53 8.11
CA ASN A 142 -26.70 -36.89 8.54
C ASN A 142 -25.68 -37.98 8.12
N PHE A 143 -24.41 -37.63 7.98
CA PHE A 143 -23.40 -38.59 7.57
C PHE A 143 -23.12 -39.62 8.65
N ASN A 144 -22.76 -40.83 8.24
CA ASN A 144 -22.32 -41.86 9.17
C ASN A 144 -20.99 -41.49 9.84
N GLY A 145 -20.69 -42.20 10.93
CA GLY A 145 -19.52 -41.92 11.75
C GLY A 145 -18.18 -42.01 10.99
N ARG A 146 -18.06 -42.82 9.92
CA ARG A 146 -16.81 -42.98 9.17
C ARG A 146 -16.58 -41.77 8.27
N VAL A 147 -17.56 -41.38 7.47
CA VAL A 147 -17.51 -40.17 6.61
C VAL A 147 -17.25 -38.92 7.43
N ALA A 148 -18.02 -38.71 8.51
CA ALA A 148 -17.87 -37.54 9.36
C ALA A 148 -16.49 -37.46 10.04
N THR A 149 -15.90 -38.61 10.38
CA THR A 149 -14.53 -38.69 10.94
C THR A 149 -13.50 -38.28 9.89
N THR A 150 -13.60 -38.81 8.66
CA THR A 150 -12.68 -38.46 7.56
C THR A 150 -12.73 -36.96 7.27
N LEU A 151 -13.93 -36.37 7.15
CA LEU A 151 -14.11 -34.93 6.93
C LEU A 151 -13.55 -34.09 8.09
N ALA A 152 -13.79 -34.51 9.34
CA ALA A 152 -13.25 -33.83 10.51
C ALA A 152 -11.71 -33.94 10.58
N GLN A 153 -11.11 -35.05 10.15
CA GLN A 153 -9.65 -35.23 10.10
C GLN A 153 -9.01 -34.32 9.04
N ILE A 154 -9.66 -34.10 7.89
CA ILE A 154 -9.21 -33.12 6.90
C ILE A 154 -9.20 -31.70 7.50
N CYS A 155 -10.20 -31.37 8.32
CA CYS A 155 -10.39 -30.01 8.83
C CYS A 155 -9.61 -29.66 10.10
N SER A 156 -9.03 -30.65 10.79
CA SER A 156 -8.48 -30.45 12.13
C SER A 156 -7.01 -30.84 12.26
N LEU A 157 -6.35 -30.21 13.23
CA LEU A 157 -5.01 -30.54 13.67
C LEU A 157 -4.98 -30.48 15.20
N ARG A 158 -4.33 -31.45 15.86
CA ARG A 158 -4.22 -31.50 17.33
C ARG A 158 -5.59 -31.29 18.02
N ASN A 159 -6.61 -31.99 17.52
CA ASN A 159 -7.98 -31.97 18.04
C ASN A 159 -8.77 -30.65 17.86
N CYS A 160 -8.31 -29.67 17.08
CA CYS A 160 -9.07 -28.42 16.85
C CYS A 160 -8.89 -27.85 15.44
N LEU A 161 -9.63 -26.79 15.10
CA LEU A 161 -9.45 -26.08 13.84
C LEU A 161 -8.13 -25.29 13.84
N PRO A 162 -7.22 -25.52 12.88
CA PRO A 162 -5.98 -24.77 12.79
C PRO A 162 -6.20 -23.38 12.17
N GLN A 163 -5.53 -22.37 12.73
CA GLN A 163 -5.52 -21.01 12.20
C GLN A 163 -4.61 -20.94 10.95
N GLY A 164 -5.20 -21.14 9.77
CA GLY A 164 -4.50 -21.10 8.49
C GLY A 164 -4.93 -22.17 7.49
N ALA A 165 -5.70 -23.17 7.91
CA ALA A 165 -6.29 -24.13 6.98
C ALA A 165 -7.42 -23.50 6.15
N PRO A 166 -7.50 -23.80 4.83
CA PRO A 166 -8.57 -23.31 3.96
C PRO A 166 -10.00 -23.71 4.39
N THR A 167 -10.18 -24.80 5.13
CA THR A 167 -11.49 -25.28 5.60
C THR A 167 -11.96 -24.63 6.91
N SER A 168 -11.03 -24.19 7.77
CA SER A 168 -11.38 -23.62 9.09
C SER A 168 -12.42 -22.49 9.03
N PRO A 169 -12.34 -21.53 8.08
CA PRO A 169 -13.33 -20.46 7.97
C PRO A 169 -14.77 -20.95 7.77
N ILE A 170 -15.01 -21.83 6.80
CA ILE A 170 -16.35 -22.32 6.48
C ILE A 170 -16.88 -23.26 7.57
N ILE A 171 -16.04 -24.16 8.09
CA ILE A 171 -16.41 -25.06 9.19
C ILE A 171 -16.80 -24.26 10.45
N SER A 172 -16.08 -23.19 10.75
CA SER A 172 -16.43 -22.34 11.91
C SER A 172 -17.84 -21.76 11.80
N ASN A 173 -18.27 -21.37 10.60
CA ASN A 173 -19.63 -20.90 10.36
C ASN A 173 -20.66 -22.02 10.48
N MET A 174 -20.38 -23.20 9.92
CA MET A 174 -21.28 -24.35 10.00
C MET A 174 -21.51 -24.78 11.46
N VAL A 175 -20.45 -24.84 12.26
CA VAL A 175 -20.53 -25.17 13.70
C VAL A 175 -21.29 -24.09 14.48
N CYS A 176 -21.12 -22.81 14.13
CA CYS A 176 -21.84 -21.70 14.78
C CYS A 176 -23.32 -21.61 14.38
N ALA A 177 -23.83 -22.45 13.47
CA ALA A 177 -25.20 -22.32 12.99
C ALA A 177 -26.24 -22.35 14.11
N LYS A 178 -26.07 -23.20 15.14
CA LYS A 178 -26.97 -23.25 16.31
C LYS A 178 -26.86 -21.97 17.15
N LEU A 179 -25.63 -21.54 17.46
CA LEU A 179 -25.36 -20.29 18.16
C LEU A 179 -26.05 -19.11 17.47
N ASP A 180 -25.89 -18.99 16.16
CA ASP A 180 -26.49 -17.91 15.37
C ASP A 180 -28.02 -17.91 15.45
N SER A 181 -28.68 -19.09 15.42
CA SER A 181 -30.13 -19.20 15.58
C SER A 181 -30.58 -18.65 16.94
N GLU A 182 -29.88 -19.03 18.00
CA GLU A 182 -30.25 -18.68 19.37
C GLU A 182 -29.96 -17.21 19.67
N LEU A 183 -28.85 -16.67 19.19
CA LEU A 183 -28.53 -15.24 19.33
C LEU A 183 -29.46 -14.35 18.51
N GLN A 184 -29.90 -14.79 17.31
CA GLN A 184 -30.95 -14.08 16.56
C GLN A 184 -32.26 -14.04 17.35
N LYS A 185 -32.65 -15.16 17.98
CA LYS A 185 -33.86 -15.23 18.81
C LYS A 185 -33.76 -14.28 20.00
N LEU A 186 -32.65 -14.34 20.74
CA LEU A 186 -32.39 -13.45 21.87
C LEU A 186 -32.42 -11.97 21.45
N ALA A 187 -31.73 -11.63 20.37
CA ALA A 187 -31.72 -10.26 19.84
C ALA A 187 -33.14 -9.80 19.48
N LYS A 188 -33.92 -10.63 18.80
CA LYS A 188 -35.31 -10.32 18.44
C LYS A 188 -36.18 -10.08 19.68
N GLN A 189 -36.07 -10.92 20.70
CA GLN A 189 -36.82 -10.79 21.96
C GLN A 189 -36.59 -9.43 22.63
N HIS A 190 -35.34 -8.93 22.60
CA HIS A 190 -34.98 -7.64 23.21
C HIS A 190 -34.90 -6.47 22.22
N ARG A 191 -35.51 -6.59 21.02
CA ARG A 191 -35.54 -5.53 19.99
C ARG A 191 -34.13 -5.05 19.59
N CYS A 192 -33.21 -5.99 19.50
CA CYS A 192 -31.85 -5.80 19.01
C CYS A 192 -31.69 -6.40 17.60
N TYR A 193 -30.78 -5.81 16.82
CA TYR A 193 -30.20 -6.41 15.62
C TYR A 193 -28.97 -7.19 16.03
N TYR A 194 -28.71 -8.31 15.37
CA TYR A 194 -27.54 -9.17 15.60
C TYR A 194 -26.85 -9.52 14.30
N THR A 195 -25.53 -9.43 14.31
CA THR A 195 -24.66 -9.98 13.26
C THR A 195 -23.40 -10.62 13.85
N ARG A 196 -22.78 -11.50 13.07
CA ARG A 196 -21.50 -12.14 13.39
C ARG A 196 -20.52 -12.02 12.23
N TYR A 197 -19.28 -11.66 12.54
CA TYR A 197 -18.16 -11.67 11.62
C TYR A 197 -17.02 -12.50 12.22
N ALA A 198 -16.91 -13.77 11.82
CA ALA A 198 -16.03 -14.74 12.47
C ALA A 198 -16.35 -14.85 13.98
N ASP A 199 -15.40 -14.47 14.84
CA ASP A 199 -15.48 -14.41 16.31
C ASP A 199 -16.10 -13.11 16.86
N ASP A 200 -16.20 -12.07 16.04
CA ASP A 200 -16.81 -10.79 16.43
C ASP A 200 -18.34 -10.89 16.35
N LEU A 201 -19.02 -10.77 17.50
CA LEU A 201 -20.47 -10.65 17.63
C LEU A 201 -20.84 -9.16 17.80
N THR A 202 -21.87 -8.71 17.07
CA THR A 202 -22.36 -7.33 17.18
C THR A 202 -23.85 -7.31 17.42
N PHE A 203 -24.27 -6.57 18.45
CA PHE A 203 -25.67 -6.27 18.75
C PHE A 203 -25.91 -4.78 18.72
N SER A 204 -27.08 -4.35 18.25
CA SER A 204 -27.43 -2.92 18.31
C SER A 204 -28.91 -2.71 18.49
N THR A 205 -29.30 -1.59 19.09
CA THR A 205 -30.71 -1.26 19.24
C THR A 205 -30.96 0.25 19.18
N SER A 206 -32.20 0.61 18.87
CA SER A 206 -32.70 2.00 18.87
C SER A 206 -33.63 2.29 20.05
N ILE A 207 -33.83 1.34 20.97
CA ILE A 207 -34.63 1.57 22.19
C ILE A 207 -33.88 2.48 23.18
N LYS A 208 -34.61 3.05 24.14
CA LYS A 208 -34.07 4.06 25.07
C LYS A 208 -33.01 3.52 26.04
N GLN A 209 -33.15 2.28 26.49
CA GLN A 209 -32.23 1.64 27.44
C GLN A 209 -31.70 0.34 26.83
N PHE A 210 -30.39 0.10 26.94
CA PHE A 210 -29.83 -1.15 26.44
C PHE A 210 -30.31 -2.34 27.30
N PRO A 211 -30.71 -3.48 26.71
CA PRO A 211 -31.21 -4.62 27.48
C PRO A 211 -30.13 -5.24 28.36
N THR A 212 -30.40 -5.35 29.66
CA THR A 212 -29.50 -5.96 30.66
C THR A 212 -29.25 -7.44 30.41
N ALA A 213 -30.21 -8.13 29.77
CA ALA A 213 -30.07 -9.50 29.29
C ALA A 213 -28.87 -9.69 28.33
N LEU A 214 -28.47 -8.63 27.61
CA LEU A 214 -27.33 -8.66 26.69
C LEU A 214 -26.06 -8.07 27.28
N ALA A 215 -26.15 -6.94 27.99
CA ALA A 215 -24.99 -6.36 28.66
C ALA A 215 -25.39 -5.38 29.77
N VAL A 216 -24.54 -5.29 30.78
CA VAL A 216 -24.65 -4.35 31.89
C VAL A 216 -23.42 -3.45 31.94
N SER A 217 -23.61 -2.18 32.29
CA SER A 217 -22.52 -1.25 32.53
C SER A 217 -22.33 -1.07 34.03
N ILE A 218 -21.13 -1.38 34.52
CA ILE A 218 -20.76 -1.34 35.92
C ILE A 218 -19.82 -0.16 36.12
N VAL A 219 -20.10 0.64 37.14
CA VAL A 219 -19.26 1.79 37.53
C VAL A 219 -18.37 1.34 38.69
N GLU A 220 -17.08 1.19 38.43
CA GLU A 220 -16.05 0.90 39.44
C GLU A 220 -15.20 2.17 39.65
N GLY A 221 -15.59 2.98 40.63
CA GLY A 221 -14.99 4.29 40.88
C GLY A 221 -15.14 5.23 39.68
N LYS A 222 -14.02 5.61 39.05
CA LYS A 222 -14.00 6.45 37.83
C LYS A 222 -14.03 5.64 36.52
N ARG A 223 -14.03 4.30 36.57
CA ARG A 223 -13.98 3.44 35.39
C ARG A 223 -15.35 2.84 35.10
N LEU A 224 -15.78 2.94 33.84
CA LEU A 224 -16.93 2.23 33.31
C LEU A 224 -16.46 0.91 32.72
N ARG A 225 -16.91 -0.20 33.28
CA ARG A 225 -16.72 -1.55 32.74
C ARG A 225 -18.03 -2.05 32.15
N VAL A 226 -17.94 -2.87 31.10
CA VAL A 226 -19.10 -3.51 30.49
C VAL A 226 -18.95 -5.01 30.66
N GLU A 227 -20.02 -5.66 31.12
CA GLU A 227 -20.09 -7.11 31.25
C GLU A 227 -21.22 -7.65 30.39
N ALA A 228 -21.07 -8.89 29.92
CA ALA A 228 -22.12 -9.57 29.18
C ALA A 228 -23.28 -9.90 30.14
N GLY A 229 -24.51 -9.75 29.65
CA GLY A 229 -25.70 -10.13 30.40
C GLY A 229 -25.80 -11.65 30.56
N ASN A 230 -26.58 -12.09 31.54
CA ASN A 230 -26.69 -13.50 31.89
C ASN A 230 -27.23 -14.35 30.73
N GLU A 231 -28.34 -13.93 30.11
CA GLU A 231 -28.95 -14.67 28.99
C GLU A 231 -27.98 -14.81 27.81
N LEU A 232 -27.27 -13.73 27.45
CA LEU A 232 -26.27 -13.79 26.38
C LEU A 232 -25.11 -14.72 26.71
N SER A 233 -24.62 -14.67 27.95
CA SER A 233 -23.54 -15.53 28.42
C SER A 233 -23.94 -16.99 28.43
N GLU A 234 -25.16 -17.31 28.88
CA GLU A 234 -25.74 -18.66 28.84
C GLU A 234 -25.84 -19.21 27.42
N VAL A 235 -26.33 -18.41 26.47
CA VAL A 235 -26.41 -18.82 25.05
C VAL A 235 -25.01 -19.10 24.49
N ILE A 236 -24.02 -18.26 24.78
CA ILE A 236 -22.66 -18.45 24.27
C ILE A 236 -22.00 -19.70 24.89
N ASN A 237 -22.09 -19.85 26.22
CA ASN A 237 -21.48 -20.95 26.96
C ASN A 237 -22.09 -22.31 26.58
N ARG A 238 -23.42 -22.41 26.47
CA ARG A 238 -24.09 -23.68 26.10
C ARG A 238 -23.79 -24.12 24.66
N ASN A 239 -23.36 -23.19 23.80
CA ASN A 239 -22.88 -23.50 22.45
C ASN A 239 -21.37 -23.78 22.41
N GLY A 240 -20.71 -23.91 23.56
CA GLY A 240 -19.30 -24.31 23.68
C GLY A 240 -18.32 -23.21 23.30
N PHE A 241 -18.65 -21.95 23.58
CA PHE A 241 -17.76 -20.80 23.38
C PHE A 241 -17.65 -19.99 24.67
N THR A 242 -16.59 -19.20 24.79
CA THR A 242 -16.32 -18.33 25.94
C THR A 242 -16.18 -16.89 25.46
N ILE A 243 -16.73 -15.93 26.22
CA ILE A 243 -16.64 -14.51 25.92
C ILE A 243 -15.28 -13.95 26.35
N ASN A 244 -14.65 -13.16 25.48
CA ASN A 244 -13.46 -12.39 25.83
C ASN A 244 -13.86 -11.14 26.63
N VAL A 245 -13.84 -11.28 27.96
CA VAL A 245 -14.28 -10.21 28.89
C VAL A 245 -13.52 -8.89 28.71
N LYS A 246 -12.27 -8.94 28.21
CA LYS A 246 -11.44 -7.75 27.97
C LYS A 246 -11.81 -6.99 26.68
N LYS A 247 -12.65 -7.58 25.82
CA LYS A 247 -13.00 -7.04 24.52
C LYS A 247 -14.49 -6.71 24.37
N ILE A 248 -15.27 -6.82 25.45
CA ILE A 248 -16.65 -6.37 25.49
C ILE A 248 -16.68 -4.84 25.41
N ARG A 249 -17.47 -4.28 24.51
CA ARG A 249 -17.64 -2.83 24.35
C ARG A 249 -19.09 -2.48 24.10
N LEU A 250 -19.67 -1.64 24.95
CA LEU A 250 -20.98 -1.02 24.73
C LEU A 250 -20.80 0.48 24.44
N GLN A 251 -21.27 0.92 23.28
CA GLN A 251 -21.06 2.26 22.75
C GLN A 251 -22.41 2.95 22.53
N LYS A 252 -22.56 4.15 23.08
CA LYS A 252 -23.74 5.02 22.85
C LYS A 252 -23.60 5.75 21.52
N HIS A 253 -24.70 6.23 20.96
CA HIS A 253 -24.71 7.03 19.73
C HIS A 253 -23.89 8.31 19.82
N SER A 254 -23.76 8.91 21.01
CA SER A 254 -22.89 10.07 21.25
C SER A 254 -21.39 9.74 21.24
N GLN A 255 -21.04 8.46 21.29
CA GLN A 255 -19.68 7.95 21.18
C GLN A 255 -19.46 7.37 19.78
N ARG A 256 -18.21 7.27 19.35
CA ARG A 256 -17.90 6.60 18.08
C ARG A 256 -18.27 5.12 18.17
N GLN A 257 -19.23 4.68 17.36
CA GLN A 257 -19.66 3.28 17.25
C GLN A 257 -18.90 2.60 16.11
N GLU A 258 -18.28 1.44 16.37
CA GLU A 258 -17.45 0.74 15.39
C GLU A 258 -17.85 -0.73 15.21
N VAL A 259 -18.18 -1.13 13.98
CA VAL A 259 -18.40 -2.53 13.59
C VAL A 259 -17.29 -2.95 12.63
N THR A 260 -16.53 -3.99 12.96
CA THR A 260 -15.41 -4.48 12.13
C THR A 260 -14.43 -3.36 11.70
N ASN A 261 -14.17 -2.41 12.60
CA ASN A 261 -13.35 -1.19 12.39
C ASN A 261 -13.93 -0.12 11.44
N LEU A 262 -15.21 -0.21 11.10
CA LEU A 262 -15.94 0.84 10.36
C LEU A 262 -16.86 1.60 11.33
N THR A 263 -16.84 2.92 11.25
CA THR A 263 -17.75 3.79 12.01
C THR A 263 -19.17 3.62 11.48
N THR A 264 -20.16 3.59 12.38
CA THR A 264 -21.57 3.31 12.03
C THR A 264 -22.58 4.32 12.59
N ASN A 265 -22.13 5.40 13.22
CA ASN A 265 -23.03 6.38 13.84
C ASN A 265 -24.13 6.90 12.89
N GLU A 266 -23.76 7.40 11.71
CA GLU A 266 -24.73 7.96 10.74
C GLU A 266 -24.80 7.15 9.45
N PHE A 267 -23.64 6.67 8.98
CA PHE A 267 -23.48 5.81 7.82
C PHE A 267 -22.19 5.02 7.96
N VAL A 268 -22.00 3.99 7.13
CA VAL A 268 -20.77 3.18 7.16
C VAL A 268 -19.59 4.03 6.68
N ASN A 269 -18.60 4.23 7.55
CA ASN A 269 -17.49 5.11 7.26
C ASN A 269 -16.15 4.53 7.74
N VAL A 270 -15.08 4.89 7.05
CA VAL A 270 -13.72 4.60 7.52
C VAL A 270 -13.34 5.51 8.68
N ASN A 271 -12.43 5.05 9.54
CA ASN A 271 -11.91 5.86 10.63
C ASN A 271 -11.17 7.11 10.09
N ARG A 272 -11.41 8.30 10.65
CA ARG A 272 -10.73 9.55 10.24
C ARG A 272 -9.21 9.45 10.26
N LYS A 273 -8.63 8.67 11.18
CA LYS A 273 -7.18 8.43 11.24
C LYS A 273 -6.66 7.74 9.97
N PHE A 274 -7.45 6.86 9.36
CA PHE A 274 -7.11 6.18 8.11
C PHE A 274 -7.06 7.17 6.94
N ILE A 275 -8.05 8.05 6.80
CA ILE A 275 -8.04 9.10 5.77
C ILE A 275 -6.87 10.07 5.96
N ARG A 276 -6.62 10.49 7.21
CA ARG A 276 -5.49 11.38 7.52
C ARG A 276 -4.15 10.76 7.12
N GLN A 277 -4.02 9.45 7.30
CA GLN A 277 -2.82 8.72 6.89
C GLN A 277 -2.62 8.73 5.37
N ILE A 278 -3.67 8.49 4.58
CA ILE A 278 -3.58 8.55 3.11
C ILE A 278 -3.20 9.96 2.66
N ARG A 279 -3.85 10.99 3.24
CA ARG A 279 -3.52 12.40 2.94
C ARG A 279 -2.08 12.75 3.27
N ALA A 280 -1.55 12.25 4.38
CA ALA A 280 -0.14 12.45 4.75
C ALA A 280 0.80 11.79 3.72
N MET A 281 0.52 10.55 3.30
CA MET A 281 1.30 9.86 2.27
C MET A 281 1.29 10.61 0.92
N LEU A 282 0.12 11.07 0.48
CA LEU A 282 0.00 11.86 -0.75
C LEU A 282 0.67 13.24 -0.63
N HIS A 283 0.60 13.86 0.54
CA HIS A 283 1.28 15.14 0.80
C HIS A 283 2.80 14.98 0.74
N ALA A 284 3.34 13.93 1.37
CA ALA A 284 4.76 13.62 1.34
C ALA A 284 5.24 13.40 -0.10
N TRP A 285 4.52 12.61 -0.89
CA TRP A 285 4.82 12.41 -2.30
C TRP A 285 4.79 13.73 -3.08
N ARG A 286 3.75 14.54 -2.91
CA ARG A 286 3.66 15.84 -3.60
C ARG A 286 4.78 16.81 -3.22
N LYS A 287 5.16 16.85 -1.95
CA LYS A 287 6.11 17.84 -1.41
C LYS A 287 7.57 17.45 -1.61
N PHE A 288 7.88 16.17 -1.48
CA PHE A 288 9.26 15.66 -1.44
C PHE A 288 9.59 14.71 -2.60
N GLY A 289 8.62 14.42 -3.48
CA GLY A 289 8.78 13.47 -4.57
C GLY A 289 8.54 12.01 -4.15
N TYR A 290 8.42 11.12 -5.14
CA TYR A 290 8.06 9.72 -4.92
C TYR A 290 9.11 8.97 -4.08
N VAL A 291 10.40 9.15 -4.40
CA VAL A 291 11.49 8.40 -3.77
C VAL A 291 11.59 8.73 -2.28
N ALA A 292 11.57 10.01 -1.91
CA ALA A 292 11.62 10.44 -0.52
C ALA A 292 10.39 9.96 0.27
N ALA A 293 9.19 10.07 -0.32
CA ALA A 293 7.96 9.59 0.31
C ALA A 293 7.94 8.06 0.49
N GLU A 294 8.52 7.30 -0.45
CA GLU A 294 8.69 5.85 -0.31
C GLU A 294 9.69 5.49 0.80
N ILE A 295 10.79 6.23 0.93
CA ILE A 295 11.77 6.05 2.02
C ILE A 295 11.12 6.34 3.37
N GLU A 296 10.44 7.47 3.52
CA GLU A 296 9.71 7.85 4.74
C GLU A 296 8.66 6.78 5.10
N PHE A 297 7.88 6.33 4.11
CA PHE A 297 6.94 5.24 4.28
C PHE A 297 7.62 3.96 4.77
N ARG A 298 8.74 3.56 4.17
CA ARG A 298 9.47 2.36 4.62
C ARG A 298 9.95 2.53 6.06
N ASN A 299 10.50 3.68 6.44
CA ASN A 299 11.03 3.91 7.78
C ASN A 299 9.95 3.93 8.86
N GLU A 300 8.81 4.58 8.63
CA GLU A 300 7.72 4.62 9.62
C GLU A 300 6.88 3.34 9.66
N TYR A 301 6.69 2.66 8.51
CA TYR A 301 5.74 1.55 8.37
C TYR A 301 6.38 0.16 8.45
N ASN A 302 7.70 0.01 8.21
CA ASN A 302 8.41 -1.28 8.37
C ASN A 302 8.85 -1.60 9.80
N LYS A 303 8.23 -1.02 10.84
CA LYS A 303 8.38 -1.50 12.24
C LYS A 303 7.80 -2.92 12.47
N LYS A 304 7.61 -3.74 11.43
CA LYS A 304 7.16 -5.14 11.51
C LYS A 304 8.35 -6.10 11.33
N PRO A 305 8.37 -7.23 12.06
CA PRO A 305 9.57 -8.03 12.23
C PRO A 305 10.12 -8.57 10.90
N PRO A 306 11.46 -8.68 10.79
CA PRO A 306 12.20 -9.07 9.57
C PRO A 306 11.96 -10.52 9.11
N ASN A 307 11.19 -11.32 9.86
CA ASN A 307 11.12 -12.77 9.69
C ASN A 307 9.95 -13.22 8.81
N LYS A 308 9.88 -12.74 7.56
CA LYS A 308 9.17 -13.47 6.50
C LYS A 308 10.02 -13.55 5.23
N PRO A 309 10.40 -14.77 4.79
CA PRO A 309 11.14 -14.97 3.54
C PRO A 309 10.23 -15.03 2.30
N TYR A 310 9.11 -14.30 2.21
CA TYR A 310 8.26 -14.34 0.99
C TYR A 310 7.51 -13.03 0.64
N LYS A 311 7.63 -12.69 -0.65
CA LYS A 311 7.02 -11.64 -1.49
C LYS A 311 7.62 -10.23 -1.36
N LYS A 312 8.12 -9.73 -2.50
CA LYS A 312 8.51 -8.33 -2.80
C LYS A 312 7.60 -7.40 -2.00
N GLN A 313 8.18 -6.56 -1.12
CA GLN A 313 7.37 -5.60 -0.34
C GLN A 313 6.50 -4.80 -1.32
N PRO A 314 5.21 -4.59 -1.01
CA PRO A 314 4.34 -3.85 -1.92
C PRO A 314 4.91 -2.44 -2.08
N SER A 315 5.00 -1.96 -3.32
CA SER A 315 5.46 -0.59 -3.59
C SER A 315 4.57 0.42 -2.86
N PHE A 316 5.15 1.55 -2.48
CA PHE A 316 4.42 2.66 -1.86
C PHE A 316 3.16 3.04 -2.66
N LYS A 317 3.29 3.07 -3.99
CA LYS A 317 2.18 3.28 -4.94
C LYS A 317 1.04 2.28 -4.75
N ASN A 318 1.33 0.98 -4.71
CA ASN A 318 0.32 -0.06 -4.51
C ASN A 318 -0.35 0.04 -3.14
N VAL A 319 0.38 0.47 -2.11
CA VAL A 319 -0.18 0.69 -0.77
C VAL A 319 -1.16 1.87 -0.78
N ILE A 320 -0.81 2.99 -1.41
CA ILE A 320 -1.72 4.14 -1.56
C ILE A 320 -2.98 3.71 -2.32
N LYS A 321 -2.80 3.08 -3.48
CA LYS A 321 -3.90 2.61 -4.32
C LYS A 321 -4.86 1.70 -3.55
N GLY A 322 -4.33 0.65 -2.91
CA GLY A 322 -5.16 -0.27 -2.13
C GLY A 322 -5.88 0.40 -0.94
N LYS A 323 -5.29 1.42 -0.32
CA LYS A 323 -5.97 2.21 0.71
C LYS A 323 -7.10 3.06 0.14
N ILE A 324 -6.93 3.67 -1.03
CA ILE A 324 -7.95 4.47 -1.70
C ILE A 324 -9.10 3.57 -2.19
N GLU A 325 -8.79 2.40 -2.77
CA GLU A 325 -9.77 1.38 -3.15
C GLU A 325 -10.56 0.87 -1.93
N PHE A 326 -9.92 0.74 -0.77
CA PHE A 326 -10.63 0.43 0.47
C PHE A 326 -11.62 1.54 0.87
N VAL A 327 -11.26 2.82 0.69
CA VAL A 327 -12.20 3.93 0.89
C VAL A 327 -13.36 3.83 -0.10
N GLN A 328 -13.09 3.51 -1.36
CA GLN A 328 -14.12 3.28 -2.39
C GLN A 328 -15.09 2.17 -1.99
N MET A 329 -14.56 1.04 -1.50
CA MET A 329 -15.37 -0.11 -1.06
C MET A 329 -16.31 0.29 0.08
N VAL A 330 -15.87 1.15 1.00
CA VAL A 330 -16.63 1.52 2.20
C VAL A 330 -17.61 2.67 1.93
N ARG A 331 -17.16 3.74 1.26
CA ARG A 331 -17.94 4.98 1.06
C ARG A 331 -18.63 5.07 -0.30
N GLY A 332 -18.22 4.23 -1.26
CA GLY A 332 -18.73 4.23 -2.64
C GLY A 332 -17.89 5.06 -3.62
N LYS A 333 -18.05 4.75 -4.91
CA LYS A 333 -17.31 5.38 -6.02
C LYS A 333 -17.66 6.86 -6.27
N ASN A 334 -18.83 7.31 -5.81
CA ASN A 334 -19.31 8.68 -6.00
C ASN A 334 -19.01 9.57 -4.79
N ASP A 335 -18.34 9.04 -3.76
CA ASP A 335 -18.03 9.79 -2.55
C ASP A 335 -16.94 10.85 -2.79
N ARG A 336 -17.17 12.07 -2.32
CA ARG A 336 -16.25 13.20 -2.52
C ARG A 336 -14.85 12.94 -1.96
N ILE A 337 -14.73 12.23 -0.84
CA ILE A 337 -13.41 11.93 -0.24
C ILE A 337 -12.66 10.93 -1.11
N PHE A 338 -13.34 9.88 -1.60
CA PHE A 338 -12.75 8.93 -2.54
C PHE A 338 -12.28 9.65 -3.82
N ILE A 339 -13.17 10.42 -4.47
CA ILE A 339 -12.85 11.15 -5.71
C ILE A 339 -11.65 12.07 -5.51
N MET A 340 -11.63 12.85 -4.42
CA MET A 340 -10.52 13.74 -4.09
C MET A 340 -9.20 12.98 -3.91
N LEU A 341 -9.18 11.88 -3.15
CA LEU A 341 -7.96 11.08 -2.93
C LEU A 341 -7.49 10.41 -4.23
N ASN A 342 -8.42 9.88 -5.02
CA ASN A 342 -8.13 9.21 -6.28
C ASN A 342 -7.56 10.19 -7.31
N ASN A 343 -8.13 11.39 -7.42
CA ASN A 343 -7.64 12.44 -8.31
C ASN A 343 -6.24 12.92 -7.90
N GLN A 344 -6.00 13.11 -6.59
CA GLN A 344 -4.66 13.47 -6.08
C GLN A 344 -3.62 12.39 -6.43
N ALA A 345 -3.95 11.12 -6.20
CA ALA A 345 -3.05 10.01 -6.54
C ALA A 345 -2.80 9.95 -8.05
N ALA A 346 -3.85 10.04 -8.88
CA ALA A 346 -3.72 10.01 -10.33
C ALA A 346 -2.90 11.20 -10.88
N GLN A 347 -3.04 12.39 -10.30
CA GLN A 347 -2.24 13.55 -10.67
C GLN A 347 -0.76 13.33 -10.33
N LEU A 348 -0.46 12.82 -9.14
CA LEU A 348 0.93 12.52 -8.72
C LEU A 348 1.54 11.40 -9.57
N GLU A 349 0.74 10.41 -9.97
CA GLU A 349 1.18 9.38 -10.91
C GLU A 349 1.46 9.94 -12.30
N ARG A 350 0.64 10.87 -12.79
CA ARG A 350 0.91 11.56 -14.06
C ARG A 350 2.19 12.37 -13.96
N ILE A 351 2.37 13.18 -12.91
CA ILE A 351 3.60 13.94 -12.66
C ILE A 351 4.81 13.02 -12.57
N GLN A 352 4.68 11.87 -11.89
CA GLN A 352 5.75 10.86 -11.83
C GLN A 352 6.02 10.21 -13.20
N ASN A 353 4.99 10.00 -14.01
CA ASN A 353 5.17 9.49 -15.38
C ASN A 353 5.67 10.58 -16.35
N ILE A 354 5.71 11.84 -15.90
CA ILE A 354 6.24 12.98 -16.65
C ILE A 354 7.75 13.20 -16.35
N GLU A 355 8.35 12.57 -15.32
CA GLU A 355 9.83 12.57 -15.17
C GLU A 355 10.38 11.27 -14.50
N PRO A 356 11.50 10.71 -15.00
CA PRO A 356 12.53 11.43 -15.72
C PRO A 356 12.58 11.08 -17.21
N TYR A 357 12.50 12.09 -18.09
CA TYR A 357 13.24 11.99 -19.35
C TYR A 357 14.72 12.06 -18.92
N GLN A 358 15.39 10.90 -18.87
CA GLN A 358 16.84 10.88 -18.78
C GLN A 358 17.38 11.71 -19.94
N PHE A 359 18.35 12.61 -19.71
CA PHE A 359 19.25 13.03 -20.78
C PHE A 359 19.66 11.74 -21.49
N GLN A 360 19.29 11.57 -22.77
CA GLN A 360 19.66 10.37 -23.51
C GLN A 360 21.16 10.23 -23.41
N ILE A 361 21.64 9.13 -22.82
CA ILE A 361 23.05 8.79 -22.87
C ILE A 361 23.28 8.41 -24.33
N LEU A 362 23.81 9.36 -25.11
CA LEU A 362 24.35 9.03 -26.42
C LEU A 362 25.64 8.26 -26.16
N GLU A 363 25.79 7.10 -26.77
CA GLU A 363 26.97 6.22 -26.57
C GLU A 363 28.29 6.86 -27.06
N ASP A 364 28.22 8.08 -27.62
CA ASP A 364 29.32 8.84 -28.24
C ASP A 364 29.33 10.34 -27.85
N GLU A 365 28.94 10.71 -26.61
CA GLU A 365 28.87 12.12 -26.15
C GLU A 365 30.18 12.91 -26.44
N ASP A 366 31.36 12.32 -26.33
CA ASP A 366 32.63 13.03 -26.59
C ASP A 366 32.80 13.43 -28.08
N HIS A 367 32.34 12.59 -29.02
CA HIS A 367 32.36 12.92 -30.45
C HIS A 367 31.37 14.04 -30.79
N GLU A 368 30.21 14.07 -30.13
CA GLU A 368 29.25 15.17 -30.25
C GLU A 368 29.86 16.49 -29.76
N ILE A 369 30.50 16.49 -28.59
CA ILE A 369 31.15 17.70 -28.06
C ILE A 369 32.24 18.20 -29.02
N VAL A 370 33.08 17.32 -29.58
CA VAL A 370 34.08 17.73 -30.58
C VAL A 370 33.42 18.36 -31.82
N SER A 371 32.31 17.82 -32.29
CA SER A 371 31.55 18.39 -33.41
C SER A 371 30.95 19.76 -33.08
N LEU A 372 30.44 19.95 -31.85
CA LEU A 372 29.93 21.24 -31.39
C LEU A 372 31.04 22.29 -31.31
N ILE A 373 32.23 21.90 -30.82
CA ILE A 373 33.40 22.78 -30.77
C ILE A 373 33.79 23.23 -32.18
N ALA A 374 33.84 22.30 -33.13
CA ALA A 374 34.17 22.61 -34.53
C ALA A 374 33.12 23.51 -35.21
N SER A 375 31.86 23.43 -34.77
CA SER A 375 30.75 24.23 -35.32
C SER A 375 30.69 25.66 -34.77
N GLY A 376 31.40 25.94 -33.67
CA GLY A 376 31.43 27.25 -33.02
C GLY A 376 30.19 27.57 -32.16
N GLU A 377 30.13 28.79 -31.64
CA GLU A 377 28.98 29.26 -30.85
C GLU A 377 27.74 29.47 -31.74
N THR A 378 26.59 28.98 -31.29
CA THR A 378 25.30 29.08 -31.98
C THR A 378 24.24 29.66 -31.05
N GLU A 379 22.98 29.75 -31.50
CA GLU A 379 21.90 30.17 -30.60
C GLU A 379 21.66 29.19 -29.44
N TRP A 380 22.13 27.94 -29.54
CA TRP A 380 22.03 26.90 -28.50
C TRP A 380 23.37 26.42 -27.93
N VAL A 381 24.52 26.95 -28.41
CA VAL A 381 25.86 26.62 -27.88
C VAL A 381 26.60 27.90 -27.49
N GLU A 382 27.12 27.96 -26.26
CA GLU A 382 27.98 29.06 -25.79
C GLU A 382 29.30 28.53 -25.20
N PHE A 383 30.42 29.13 -25.57
CA PHE A 383 31.75 28.80 -25.08
C PHE A 383 32.17 29.74 -23.94
N LYS A 384 32.94 29.18 -23.01
CA LYS A 384 33.53 29.90 -21.88
C LYS A 384 34.92 29.36 -21.61
N GLU A 385 35.90 30.24 -21.52
CA GLU A 385 37.29 29.80 -21.26
C GLU A 385 37.49 29.28 -19.83
N GLY A 386 36.71 29.78 -18.87
CA GLY A 386 36.73 29.35 -17.47
C GLY A 386 35.51 29.83 -16.67
N ALA A 387 35.30 29.25 -15.50
CA ALA A 387 34.24 29.61 -14.56
C ALA A 387 34.75 30.35 -13.32
N CYS A 388 36.05 30.33 -13.06
CA CYS A 388 36.71 30.85 -11.87
C CYS A 388 37.82 31.87 -12.17
N LEU A 389 38.64 31.61 -13.20
CA LEU A 389 39.77 32.46 -13.60
C LEU A 389 39.37 33.46 -14.67
N ASP A 390 39.90 34.69 -14.56
CA ASP A 390 39.85 35.61 -15.68
C ASP A 390 40.85 35.16 -16.77
N PRO A 391 40.39 34.86 -17.99
CA PRO A 391 41.25 34.31 -19.03
C PRO A 391 42.32 35.29 -19.54
N HIS A 392 42.11 36.60 -19.38
CA HIS A 392 43.05 37.61 -19.86
C HIS A 392 44.16 37.91 -18.85
N THR A 393 43.82 37.97 -17.56
CA THR A 393 44.79 38.30 -16.49
C THR A 393 45.36 37.06 -15.80
N GLY A 394 44.68 35.91 -15.89
CA GLY A 394 45.03 34.70 -15.16
C GLY A 394 44.75 34.79 -13.65
N GLU A 395 44.12 35.88 -13.20
CA GLU A 395 43.80 36.11 -11.79
C GLU A 395 42.48 35.44 -11.39
N ASN A 396 42.36 35.14 -10.09
CA ASN A 396 41.11 34.63 -9.52
C ASN A 396 40.02 35.71 -9.60
N ASN A 397 38.98 35.45 -10.39
CA ASN A 397 37.83 36.33 -10.55
C ASN A 397 36.52 35.54 -10.43
N LYS A 398 36.50 34.57 -9.49
CA LYS A 398 35.45 33.55 -9.34
C LYS A 398 34.04 34.11 -9.33
N LYS A 399 33.83 35.21 -8.60
CA LYS A 399 32.52 35.87 -8.50
C LYS A 399 31.99 36.33 -9.87
N ASN A 400 32.82 37.01 -10.67
CA ASN A 400 32.39 37.53 -11.96
C ASN A 400 32.32 36.43 -13.03
N MET A 401 33.29 35.51 -13.04
CA MET A 401 33.33 34.43 -14.04
C MET A 401 32.18 33.46 -13.88
N SER A 402 31.87 33.05 -12.64
CA SER A 402 30.72 32.17 -12.40
C SER A 402 29.40 32.89 -12.71
N HIS A 403 29.31 34.21 -12.49
CA HIS A 403 28.15 34.97 -12.93
C HIS A 403 27.99 35.00 -14.47
N LYS A 404 29.08 34.96 -15.25
CA LYS A 404 29.00 34.79 -16.71
C LYS A 404 28.43 33.41 -17.08
N ILE A 405 28.84 32.34 -16.40
CA ILE A 405 28.27 30.99 -16.60
C ILE A 405 26.78 30.99 -16.29
N LEU A 406 26.39 31.56 -15.15
CA LEU A 406 24.99 31.63 -14.71
C LEU A 406 24.10 32.37 -15.72
N ARG A 407 24.60 33.46 -16.30
CA ARG A 407 23.89 34.21 -17.35
C ARG A 407 23.70 33.36 -18.61
N ALA A 408 24.73 32.65 -19.05
CA ALA A 408 24.67 31.77 -20.21
C ALA A 408 23.63 30.66 -19.99
N VAL A 409 23.73 29.95 -18.86
CA VAL A 409 22.80 28.89 -18.47
C VAL A 409 21.35 29.39 -18.39
N ALA A 410 21.11 30.51 -17.70
CA ALA A 410 19.76 31.08 -17.59
C ALA A 410 19.19 31.49 -18.95
N SER A 411 20.02 32.04 -19.84
CA SER A 411 19.58 32.43 -21.19
C SER A 411 19.13 31.23 -22.04
N LEU A 412 19.83 30.09 -21.91
CA LEU A 412 19.55 28.87 -22.65
C LEU A 412 18.34 28.13 -22.07
N ILE A 413 18.16 28.11 -20.74
CA ILE A 413 16.94 27.60 -20.09
C ILE A 413 15.71 28.42 -20.52
N ASN A 414 15.89 29.73 -20.75
CA ASN A 414 14.86 30.61 -21.31
C ASN A 414 14.75 30.55 -22.84
N SER A 415 15.45 29.62 -23.49
CA SER A 415 15.33 29.39 -24.94
C SER A 415 14.34 28.26 -25.23
N LYS A 416 13.83 28.18 -26.47
CA LYS A 416 12.86 27.15 -26.89
C LYS A 416 13.51 25.83 -27.33
N VAL A 417 14.83 25.71 -27.19
CA VAL A 417 15.62 24.55 -27.62
C VAL A 417 16.57 24.11 -26.51
N GLU A 418 17.01 22.86 -26.54
CA GLU A 418 18.05 22.39 -25.63
C GLU A 418 19.38 23.09 -25.94
N GLY A 419 20.10 23.50 -24.90
CA GLY A 419 21.32 24.30 -25.04
C GLY A 419 22.51 23.71 -24.30
N ARG A 420 23.73 24.06 -24.71
CA ARG A 420 24.98 23.66 -24.07
C ARG A 420 25.85 24.87 -23.75
N VAL A 421 26.42 24.92 -22.55
CA VAL A 421 27.55 25.80 -22.22
C VAL A 421 28.79 24.94 -22.10
N LEU A 422 29.80 25.17 -22.95
CA LEU A 422 31.07 24.46 -22.89
C LEU A 422 32.12 25.32 -22.21
N ILE A 423 32.68 24.82 -21.10
CA ILE A 423 33.67 25.52 -20.27
C ILE A 423 35.04 24.86 -20.46
N GLY A 424 36.08 25.68 -20.56
CA GLY A 424 37.44 25.27 -20.92
C GLY A 424 37.71 25.41 -22.42
N ILE A 425 37.02 26.33 -23.10
CA ILE A 425 37.11 26.56 -24.55
C ILE A 425 37.15 28.06 -24.84
N LYS A 426 38.05 28.48 -25.71
CA LYS A 426 38.15 29.86 -26.23
C LYS A 426 37.11 30.14 -27.31
N ASP A 427 36.82 31.41 -27.57
CA ASP A 427 35.89 31.85 -28.62
C ASP A 427 36.27 31.33 -30.03
N ASN A 428 37.56 31.05 -30.27
CA ASN A 428 38.05 30.47 -31.53
C ASN A 428 38.00 28.93 -31.56
N GLY A 429 37.39 28.28 -30.57
CA GLY A 429 37.28 26.82 -30.45
C GLY A 429 38.51 26.12 -29.85
N ALA A 430 39.56 26.85 -29.48
CA ALA A 430 40.75 26.24 -28.87
C ALA A 430 40.44 25.73 -27.44
N ILE A 431 40.81 24.47 -27.18
CA ILE A 431 40.56 23.79 -25.90
C ILE A 431 41.64 24.17 -24.88
N THR A 432 41.23 24.75 -23.75
CA THR A 432 42.12 25.17 -22.65
C THR A 432 42.05 24.25 -21.44
N GLY A 433 40.88 23.66 -21.21
CA GLY A 433 40.59 22.76 -20.08
C GLY A 433 40.28 23.49 -18.76
N VAL A 434 39.49 22.86 -17.89
CA VAL A 434 39.04 23.43 -16.60
C VAL A 434 39.92 23.05 -15.39
N GLU A 435 40.93 22.20 -15.56
CA GLU A 435 41.69 21.59 -14.46
C GLU A 435 42.44 22.62 -13.61
N ARG A 436 42.86 23.73 -14.23
CA ARG A 436 43.54 24.84 -13.56
C ARG A 436 42.65 25.57 -12.56
N GLU A 437 41.34 25.36 -12.65
CA GLU A 437 40.33 26.03 -11.82
C GLU A 437 39.91 25.19 -10.61
N TYR A 438 40.29 23.91 -10.52
CA TYR A 438 39.81 22.99 -9.47
C TYR A 438 40.09 23.52 -8.06
N ALA A 439 41.31 24.02 -7.82
CA ALA A 439 41.69 24.55 -6.51
C ALA A 439 40.93 25.83 -6.13
N LEU A 440 40.49 26.61 -7.13
CA LEU A 440 39.71 27.82 -6.93
C LEU A 440 38.21 27.52 -6.76
N ALA A 441 37.71 26.51 -7.48
CA ALA A 441 36.33 26.05 -7.41
C ALA A 441 36.03 25.44 -6.03
N ASP A 442 36.85 24.50 -5.58
CA ASP A 442 36.78 23.91 -4.25
C ASP A 442 38.19 23.58 -3.70
N PRO A 443 38.75 24.42 -2.81
CA PRO A 443 40.06 24.18 -2.21
C PRO A 443 40.15 22.88 -1.40
N SER A 444 39.01 22.35 -0.93
CA SER A 444 38.95 21.11 -0.15
C SER A 444 38.92 19.85 -1.03
N LYS A 445 38.55 20.00 -2.31
CA LYS A 445 38.40 18.90 -3.27
C LYS A 445 38.91 19.30 -4.66
N VAL A 446 40.22 19.32 -4.81
CA VAL A 446 40.94 19.77 -6.03
C VAL A 446 40.89 18.71 -7.15
N ASN A 447 39.69 18.38 -7.63
CA ASN A 447 39.46 17.45 -8.74
C ASN A 447 38.13 17.77 -9.46
N TRP A 448 37.80 16.96 -10.48
CA TRP A 448 36.55 17.11 -11.24
C TRP A 448 35.32 17.15 -10.33
N ASP A 449 35.16 16.19 -9.42
CA ASP A 449 33.97 16.13 -8.57
C ASP A 449 33.79 17.40 -7.72
N GLY A 450 34.88 18.02 -7.24
CA GLY A 450 34.81 19.28 -6.50
C GLY A 450 34.37 20.44 -7.39
N TYR A 451 34.84 20.47 -8.64
CA TYR A 451 34.44 21.46 -9.64
C TYR A 451 32.98 21.30 -10.07
N GLU A 452 32.53 20.06 -10.30
CA GLU A 452 31.14 19.72 -10.61
C GLU A 452 30.21 20.09 -9.46
N LEU A 453 30.57 19.74 -8.22
CA LEU A 453 29.80 20.09 -7.03
C LEU A 453 29.70 21.60 -6.83
N TYR A 454 30.81 22.33 -7.04
CA TYR A 454 30.84 23.78 -7.00
C TYR A 454 29.83 24.39 -7.97
N LEU A 455 29.90 24.03 -9.26
CA LEU A 455 29.01 24.56 -10.28
C LEU A 455 27.55 24.16 -10.03
N THR A 456 27.32 22.92 -9.61
CA THR A 456 25.98 22.41 -9.30
C THR A 456 25.34 23.21 -8.17
N ASN A 457 26.06 23.43 -7.07
CA ASN A 457 25.55 24.21 -5.94
C ASN A 457 25.34 25.67 -6.37
N PHE A 458 26.31 26.26 -7.07
CA PHE A 458 26.23 27.64 -7.52
C PHE A 458 25.01 27.90 -8.43
N LEU A 459 24.74 27.01 -9.39
CA LEU A 459 23.57 27.10 -10.26
C LEU A 459 22.26 26.87 -9.50
N ASN A 460 22.22 25.87 -8.61
CA ASN A 460 21.02 25.59 -7.80
C ASN A 460 20.65 26.75 -6.89
N ASP A 461 21.63 27.42 -6.29
CA ASP A 461 21.40 28.51 -5.35
C ASP A 461 21.04 29.83 -6.06
N SER A 462 21.42 29.97 -7.33
CA SER A 462 21.34 31.26 -8.03
C SER A 462 20.22 31.37 -9.09
N LEU A 463 19.68 30.25 -9.59
CA LEU A 463 18.58 30.25 -10.56
C LEU A 463 17.22 30.35 -9.83
N SER A 464 16.33 31.25 -10.28
CA SER A 464 15.03 31.47 -9.63
C SER A 464 13.97 30.42 -10.00
N ILE A 465 14.30 29.13 -9.88
CA ILE A 465 13.40 28.02 -10.20
C ILE A 465 13.50 26.89 -9.16
N GLU A 466 12.35 26.34 -8.76
CA GLU A 466 12.33 25.19 -7.85
C GLU A 466 12.94 23.97 -8.54
N ASN A 467 13.79 23.24 -7.81
CA ASN A 467 14.50 22.06 -8.33
C ASN A 467 15.33 22.36 -9.59
N ALA A 468 16.14 23.43 -9.56
CA ALA A 468 16.95 23.88 -10.69
C ALA A 468 17.80 22.78 -11.35
N HIS A 469 18.32 21.81 -10.58
CA HIS A 469 19.01 20.61 -11.08
C HIS A 469 18.22 19.79 -12.11
N ASN A 470 16.91 19.96 -12.22
CA ASN A 470 16.11 19.31 -13.27
C ASN A 470 16.27 19.99 -14.63
N PHE A 471 16.82 21.21 -14.71
CA PHE A 471 16.91 22.00 -15.94
C PHE A 471 18.33 22.07 -16.49
N PHE A 472 19.30 21.50 -15.78
CA PHE A 472 20.67 21.37 -16.27
C PHE A 472 21.34 20.05 -15.86
N LYS A 473 22.32 19.59 -16.65
CA LYS A 473 23.23 18.49 -16.33
C LYS A 473 24.65 18.92 -16.61
N ILE A 474 25.55 18.69 -15.65
CA ILE A 474 26.98 18.91 -15.81
C ILE A 474 27.63 17.58 -16.19
N SER A 475 28.45 17.57 -17.24
CA SER A 475 29.17 16.38 -17.69
C SER A 475 30.64 16.68 -17.98
N ARG A 476 31.46 15.65 -17.79
CA ARG A 476 32.91 15.67 -17.99
C ARG A 476 33.25 15.08 -19.35
N HIS A 477 34.00 15.82 -20.17
CA HIS A 477 34.47 15.35 -21.46
C HIS A 477 35.99 15.48 -21.55
N ALA A 478 36.68 14.39 -21.87
CA ALA A 478 38.14 14.36 -21.98
C ALA A 478 38.54 14.44 -23.46
N ILE A 479 39.07 15.59 -23.88
CA ILE A 479 39.40 15.89 -25.27
C ILE A 479 40.84 16.40 -25.33
N ASN A 480 41.71 15.73 -26.10
CA ASN A 480 43.12 16.09 -26.26
C ASN A 480 43.86 16.33 -24.92
N ASP A 481 43.72 15.39 -23.97
CA ASP A 481 44.30 15.45 -22.62
C ASP A 481 43.85 16.65 -21.77
N LYS A 482 42.74 17.29 -22.14
CA LYS A 482 42.08 18.35 -21.40
C LYS A 482 40.65 17.97 -21.02
N ILE A 483 40.19 18.48 -19.89
CA ILE A 483 38.81 18.32 -19.44
C ILE A 483 37.99 19.53 -19.85
N VAL A 484 36.98 19.30 -20.68
CA VAL A 484 35.91 20.24 -21.00
C VAL A 484 34.71 19.93 -20.10
N CYS A 485 34.15 20.96 -19.47
CA CYS A 485 32.92 20.86 -18.70
C CYS A 485 31.75 21.26 -19.60
N CYS A 486 30.77 20.37 -19.79
CA CYS A 486 29.56 20.68 -20.54
C CYS A 486 28.39 20.87 -19.56
N ILE A 487 27.75 22.04 -19.61
CA ILE A 487 26.48 22.29 -18.92
C ILE A 487 25.37 22.22 -19.95
N SER A 488 24.67 21.11 -19.92
CA SER A 488 23.50 20.81 -20.73
C SER A 488 22.30 21.47 -20.11
N THR A 489 21.43 22.11 -20.90
CA THR A 489 20.27 22.85 -20.41
C THR A 489 19.02 22.48 -21.20
N ARG A 490 17.86 22.57 -20.56
CA ARG A 490 16.56 22.42 -21.22
C ARG A 490 15.62 23.54 -20.84
N MET A 491 14.58 23.71 -21.65
CA MET A 491 13.55 24.73 -21.43
C MET A 491 12.86 24.53 -20.08
N ALA A 492 12.64 25.63 -19.36
CA ALA A 492 11.85 25.63 -18.14
C ALA A 492 10.37 25.92 -18.37
N ASP A 493 9.50 25.38 -17.52
CA ASP A 493 8.04 25.65 -17.57
C ASP A 493 7.69 27.12 -17.30
N LYS A 494 8.63 27.87 -16.71
CA LYS A 494 8.49 29.30 -16.38
C LYS A 494 9.81 30.02 -16.67
N PRO A 495 9.78 31.32 -17.02
CA PRO A 495 11.00 32.09 -17.21
C PRO A 495 11.86 32.10 -15.94
N VAL A 496 13.14 31.78 -16.10
CA VAL A 496 14.13 31.72 -15.03
C VAL A 496 14.88 33.04 -14.96
N LEU A 497 14.89 33.64 -13.77
CA LEU A 497 15.62 34.88 -13.48
C LEU A 497 16.88 34.58 -12.67
N VAL A 498 17.84 35.49 -12.80
CA VAL A 498 19.10 35.50 -12.05
C VAL A 498 19.18 36.84 -11.35
N HIS A 499 19.10 36.86 -10.01
CA HIS A 499 19.07 38.09 -9.22
C HIS A 499 18.05 39.11 -9.77
N GLU A 500 16.81 38.66 -10.03
CA GLU A 500 15.70 39.43 -10.62
C GLU A 500 15.90 39.91 -12.07
N LYS A 501 17.02 39.58 -12.71
CA LYS A 501 17.29 39.89 -14.12
C LYS A 501 16.90 38.72 -15.01
N LEU A 502 16.32 39.03 -16.17
CA LEU A 502 15.92 38.03 -17.15
C LEU A 502 16.89 38.05 -18.32
N TYR A 503 17.51 36.91 -18.59
CA TYR A 503 18.46 36.72 -19.69
C TYR A 503 17.83 35.83 -20.75
N ILE A 504 18.00 36.19 -22.03
CA ILE A 504 17.53 35.43 -23.18
C ILE A 504 18.64 35.30 -24.22
N ARG A 505 18.50 34.34 -25.14
CA ARG A 505 19.36 34.24 -26.32
C ARG A 505 18.95 35.29 -27.36
N SER A 506 19.93 35.98 -27.91
CA SER A 506 19.80 36.91 -29.03
C SER A 506 20.89 36.55 -30.05
N GLY A 507 20.56 35.66 -30.99
CA GLY A 507 21.59 34.96 -31.77
C GLY A 507 22.45 34.11 -30.85
N ASN A 508 23.78 34.16 -31.02
CA ASN A 508 24.73 33.42 -30.17
C ASN A 508 25.11 34.12 -28.86
N GLN A 509 24.44 35.22 -28.48
CA GLN A 509 24.76 35.99 -27.27
C GLN A 509 23.67 35.93 -26.20
N SER A 510 24.13 35.98 -24.94
CA SER A 510 23.30 36.04 -23.73
C SER A 510 22.99 37.49 -23.33
N LYS A 511 21.77 37.96 -23.66
CA LYS A 511 21.35 39.37 -23.47
C LYS A 511 20.35 39.51 -22.32
N GLU A 512 20.52 40.54 -21.49
CA GLU A 512 19.53 40.93 -20.49
C GLU A 512 18.40 41.72 -21.15
N ILE A 513 17.15 41.34 -20.89
CA ILE A 513 15.96 42.10 -21.30
C ILE A 513 15.37 42.84 -20.10
N LYS A 514 14.91 44.08 -20.34
CA LYS A 514 14.49 45.04 -19.30
C LYS A 514 13.16 45.70 -19.66
N GLY A 515 12.53 46.34 -18.69
CA GLY A 515 11.32 47.15 -18.92
C GLY A 515 10.16 46.35 -19.52
N THR A 516 9.50 46.92 -20.53
CA THR A 516 8.34 46.34 -21.23
C THR A 516 8.68 45.02 -21.93
N GLU A 517 9.86 44.90 -22.52
CA GLU A 517 10.32 43.67 -23.21
C GLU A 517 10.36 42.46 -22.27
N LYS A 518 10.79 42.66 -21.01
CA LYS A 518 10.78 41.62 -19.97
C LYS A 518 9.34 41.18 -19.63
N VAL A 519 8.41 42.13 -19.53
CA VAL A 519 7.00 41.86 -19.22
C VAL A 519 6.35 41.08 -20.35
N ASP A 520 6.56 41.52 -21.59
CA ASP A 520 6.03 40.86 -22.80
C ASP A 520 6.54 39.44 -22.94
N PHE A 521 7.83 39.20 -22.66
CA PHE A 521 8.41 37.87 -22.69
C PHE A 521 7.73 36.93 -21.69
N ILE A 522 7.55 37.38 -20.44
CA ILE A 522 6.92 36.58 -19.38
C ILE A 522 5.46 36.26 -19.72
N LEU A 523 4.71 37.23 -20.28
CA LEU A 523 3.32 37.04 -20.69
C LEU A 523 3.19 36.07 -21.88
N LYS A 524 4.09 36.16 -22.87
CA LYS A 524 4.14 35.23 -24.02
C LYS A 524 4.51 33.81 -23.58
N TRP A 525 5.38 33.67 -22.58
CA TRP A 525 5.73 32.36 -22.03
C TRP A 525 4.52 31.66 -21.42
N ALA A 526 3.70 32.38 -20.64
CA ALA A 526 2.51 31.86 -19.97
C ALA A 526 1.35 31.49 -20.91
N THR A 527 1.35 32.00 -22.14
CA THR A 527 0.31 31.72 -23.16
C THR A 527 0.72 30.63 -24.15
N SER A 528 1.99 30.23 -24.13
CA SER A 528 2.56 29.19 -25.02
C SER A 528 2.75 27.83 -24.32
N SER A 529 2.26 27.66 -23.08
CA SER A 529 2.39 26.44 -22.26
C SER A 529 1.10 25.63 -22.18
#